data_AF-A0A5D4SF96-F1
#
_entry.id   AF-A0A5D4SF96-F1
#
_cell.length_a   1.000
_cell.length_b   1.000
_cell.length_c   1.000
_cell.angle_alpha   90.00
_cell.angle_beta   90.00
_cell.angle_gamma   90.00
#
_symmetry.space_group_name_H-M   'P 1'
#
loop_
_entity.id
_entity.type
_entity.pdbx_description
1 polymer ?
#
loop_
_entity_poly.entity_id
_entity_poly.type
_entity_poly.pdbx_seq_one_letter_code
_entity_poly.pdbx_strand_id
1 'polypeptide(L)'
;MNFDTYKNIINMNKNELYRATLDAFYKSHTNAHRLAAGNPQEPDFVAKLATEGIVNTANSWNNILVPFGITTSVVSVFCHQRPIVRHSMSTTNPEIGDLLIVHIYHPKKGKSKKTALLLQAKMMDSVTVSIPKDDHQLLLYKHWPQFSFVKPRIKGININVIPNKAHSGAQYLLIDDHNYMGPFSCTYSTAEADKTLVPEHSLSNTILKILLFEEGKEFLGRKASQNKTDWSKLIWLLLENSVKKNFKRKNIHVTSAPRTNGSNLNGLSGLYACLYKNDSNIRNPFITDLIGKKVVRNSIKFASKSQSTPFYEFGGEEGISTIIIESSHFDQ
;
A
#
# COMPACT_ATOMS: atom_id res chain seq x y z
N MET A 1 8.06 20.93 -8.27
CA MET A 1 8.63 21.12 -6.92
C MET A 1 9.80 20.16 -6.79
N ASN A 2 10.97 20.65 -6.34
CA ASN A 2 12.11 19.75 -6.09
C ASN A 2 11.87 18.97 -4.77
N PHE A 3 12.68 17.94 -4.52
CA PHE A 3 12.45 17.05 -3.38
C PHE A 3 12.76 17.70 -2.02
N ASP A 4 13.65 18.69 -1.96
CA ASP A 4 13.98 19.36 -0.70
C ASP A 4 12.88 20.33 -0.28
N THR A 5 12.28 21.07 -1.23
CA THR A 5 11.06 21.84 -0.99
C THR A 5 9.93 20.94 -0.51
N TYR A 6 9.77 19.75 -1.10
CA TYR A 6 8.79 18.75 -0.63
C TYR A 6 9.03 18.40 0.85
N LYS A 7 10.24 17.97 1.21
CA LYS A 7 10.58 17.62 2.61
C LYS A 7 10.37 18.79 3.56
N ASN A 8 10.73 20.01 3.17
CA ASN A 8 10.53 21.20 4.00
C ASN A 8 9.04 21.45 4.28
N ILE A 9 8.17 21.32 3.29
CA ILE A 9 6.72 21.48 3.48
C ILE A 9 6.17 20.37 4.39
N ILE A 10 6.59 19.12 4.21
CA ILE A 10 6.19 18.03 5.11
C ILE A 10 6.64 18.34 6.55
N ASN A 11 7.87 18.79 6.75
CA ASN A 11 8.40 19.14 8.06
C ASN A 11 7.69 20.34 8.71
N MET A 12 7.31 21.35 7.94
CA MET A 12 6.52 22.49 8.44
C MET A 12 5.14 22.06 8.93
N ASN A 13 4.54 21.03 8.31
CA ASN A 13 3.21 20.52 8.65
C ASN A 13 3.26 19.23 9.51
N LYS A 14 4.44 18.86 10.02
CA LYS A 14 4.70 17.56 10.66
C LYS A 14 3.72 17.23 11.78
N ASN A 15 3.43 18.20 12.65
CA ASN A 15 2.54 18.02 13.80
C ASN A 15 1.09 17.73 13.39
N GLU A 16 0.60 18.43 12.36
CA GLU A 16 -0.75 18.23 11.85
C GLU A 16 -0.88 16.87 11.15
N LEU A 17 0.09 16.53 10.29
CA LEU A 17 0.18 15.24 9.63
C LEU A 17 0.25 14.08 10.63
N TYR A 18 1.04 14.24 11.70
CA TYR A 18 1.15 13.25 12.77
C TYR A 18 -0.17 13.08 13.53
N ARG A 19 -0.80 14.18 13.95
CA ARG A 19 -2.10 14.15 14.67
C ARG A 19 -3.19 13.50 13.83
N ALA A 20 -3.28 13.86 12.55
CA ALA A 20 -4.24 13.26 11.62
C ALA A 20 -4.03 11.73 11.49
N THR A 21 -2.78 11.28 11.47
CA THR A 21 -2.43 9.84 11.41
C THR A 21 -2.82 9.14 12.70
N LEU A 22 -2.49 9.74 13.85
CA LEU A 22 -2.80 9.19 15.17
C LEU A 22 -4.30 9.02 15.38
N ASP A 23 -5.10 10.03 15.04
CA ASP A 23 -6.56 9.99 15.12
C ASP A 23 -7.16 8.91 14.20
N ALA A 24 -6.66 8.81 12.96
CA ALA A 24 -7.10 7.79 12.01
C ALA A 24 -6.82 6.37 12.52
N PHE A 25 -5.65 6.14 13.12
CA PHE A 25 -5.26 4.85 13.69
C PHE A 25 -6.07 4.50 14.93
N TYR A 26 -6.26 5.45 15.84
CA TYR A 26 -7.11 5.29 17.01
C TYR A 26 -8.54 4.91 16.59
N LYS A 27 -9.15 5.65 15.66
CA LYS A 27 -10.50 5.35 15.14
C LYS A 27 -10.59 3.97 14.51
N SER A 28 -9.59 3.56 13.72
CA SER A 28 -9.57 2.23 13.11
C SER A 28 -9.49 1.11 14.16
N HIS A 29 -8.72 1.33 15.22
CA HIS A 29 -8.59 0.41 16.35
C HIS A 29 -9.93 0.30 17.13
N THR A 30 -10.53 1.43 17.51
CA THR A 30 -11.85 1.45 18.16
C THR A 30 -12.94 0.82 17.29
N ASN A 31 -12.88 1.00 15.96
CA ASN A 31 -13.83 0.36 15.05
C ASN A 31 -13.64 -1.16 14.94
N ALA A 32 -12.43 -1.68 15.15
CA ALA A 32 -12.21 -3.13 15.25
C ALA A 32 -12.94 -3.70 16.47
N HIS A 33 -12.81 -3.08 17.64
CA HIS A 33 -13.57 -3.42 18.85
C HIS A 33 -15.08 -3.33 18.63
N ARG A 34 -15.56 -2.18 18.16
CA ARG A 34 -16.99 -1.90 18.01
C ARG A 34 -17.71 -2.90 17.09
N LEU A 35 -17.01 -3.40 16.06
CA LEU A 35 -17.59 -4.29 15.07
C LEU A 35 -17.32 -5.76 15.34
N ALA A 36 -16.42 -6.10 16.25
CA ALA A 36 -16.13 -7.49 16.55
C ALA A 36 -17.35 -8.15 17.21
N ALA A 37 -17.76 -9.31 16.70
CA ALA A 37 -18.84 -10.11 17.28
C ALA A 37 -18.48 -10.69 18.67
N GLY A 38 -17.20 -10.62 19.04
CA GLY A 38 -16.65 -10.92 20.36
C GLY A 38 -15.39 -10.10 20.56
N ASN A 39 -14.35 -10.66 21.19
CA ASN A 39 -13.07 -9.96 21.26
C ASN A 39 -12.46 -9.82 19.85
N PRO A 40 -11.91 -8.64 19.50
CA PRO A 40 -11.18 -8.49 18.24
C PRO A 40 -9.94 -9.38 18.24
N GLN A 41 -9.61 -9.88 17.06
CA GLN A 41 -8.42 -10.69 16.82
C GLN A 41 -7.41 -9.87 16.01
N GLU A 42 -6.14 -10.26 16.02
CA GLU A 42 -5.08 -9.65 15.20
C GLU A 42 -5.51 -9.25 13.77
N PRO A 43 -6.10 -10.14 12.95
CA PRO A 43 -6.53 -9.78 11.59
C PRO A 43 -7.67 -8.76 11.52
N ASP A 44 -8.46 -8.57 12.59
CA ASP A 44 -9.49 -7.52 12.64
C ASP A 44 -8.86 -6.13 12.68
N PHE A 45 -7.87 -5.95 13.56
CA PHE A 45 -7.11 -4.72 13.66
C PHE A 45 -6.38 -4.41 12.36
N VAL A 46 -5.69 -5.39 11.78
CA VAL A 46 -4.98 -5.20 10.51
C VAL A 46 -5.94 -4.86 9.38
N ALA A 47 -7.10 -5.54 9.31
CA ALA A 47 -8.12 -5.24 8.30
C ALA A 47 -8.62 -3.79 8.43
N LYS A 48 -8.96 -3.35 9.65
CA LYS A 48 -9.45 -1.98 9.89
C LYS A 48 -8.38 -0.93 9.69
N LEU A 49 -7.15 -1.20 10.10
CA LEU A 49 -6.01 -0.34 9.83
C LEU A 49 -5.82 -0.18 8.31
N ALA A 50 -5.89 -1.26 7.54
CA ALA A 50 -5.75 -1.24 6.09
C ALA A 50 -6.90 -0.49 5.40
N THR A 51 -8.16 -0.77 5.74
CA THR A 51 -9.33 -0.24 5.03
C THR A 51 -9.78 1.14 5.51
N GLU A 52 -9.46 1.51 6.74
CA GLU A 52 -9.91 2.77 7.35
C GLU A 52 -8.72 3.60 7.82
N GLY A 53 -7.83 3.06 8.66
CA GLY A 53 -6.73 3.84 9.26
C GLY A 53 -5.80 4.50 8.24
N ILE A 54 -5.24 3.71 7.31
CA ILE A 54 -4.35 4.21 6.26
C ILE A 54 -5.12 5.06 5.24
N VAL A 55 -6.36 4.70 4.91
CA VAL A 55 -7.20 5.47 3.97
C VAL A 55 -7.50 6.86 4.53
N ASN A 56 -7.91 6.95 5.79
CA ASN A 56 -8.22 8.21 6.45
C ASN A 56 -6.96 9.06 6.62
N THR A 57 -5.82 8.45 6.97
CA THR A 57 -4.51 9.12 7.00
C THR A 57 -4.19 9.74 5.63
N ALA A 58 -4.31 8.94 4.56
CA ALA A 58 -4.01 9.36 3.20
C ALA A 58 -4.92 10.51 2.73
N ASN A 59 -6.20 10.49 3.08
CA ASN A 59 -7.16 11.55 2.76
C ASN A 59 -6.85 12.84 3.53
N SER A 60 -6.59 12.74 4.84
CA SER A 60 -6.23 13.90 5.65
C SER A 60 -4.94 14.55 5.17
N TRP A 61 -3.92 13.75 4.86
CA TRP A 61 -2.67 14.27 4.29
C TRP A 61 -2.88 14.97 2.95
N ASN A 62 -3.68 14.40 2.05
CA ASN A 62 -4.00 15.09 0.80
C ASN A 62 -4.65 16.44 1.06
N ASN A 63 -5.60 16.54 2.00
CA ASN A 63 -6.24 17.82 2.33
C ASN A 63 -5.23 18.85 2.88
N ILE A 64 -4.29 18.42 3.72
CA ILE A 64 -3.23 19.28 4.28
C ILE A 64 -2.23 19.72 3.20
N LEU A 65 -1.90 18.83 2.25
CA LEU A 65 -0.79 19.03 1.32
C LEU A 65 -1.20 19.61 -0.04
N VAL A 66 -2.47 19.48 -0.44
CA VAL A 66 -3.02 20.05 -1.69
C VAL A 66 -2.82 21.57 -1.80
N PRO A 67 -3.01 22.39 -0.75
CA PRO A 67 -2.74 23.83 -0.80
C PRO A 67 -1.31 24.18 -1.22
N PHE A 68 -0.36 23.28 -0.95
CA PHE A 68 1.05 23.42 -1.35
C PHE A 68 1.37 22.82 -2.73
N GLY A 69 0.35 22.32 -3.44
CA GLY A 69 0.50 21.68 -4.74
C GLY A 69 1.24 20.34 -4.69
N ILE A 70 1.20 19.66 -3.52
CA ILE A 70 1.76 18.32 -3.34
C ILE A 70 0.65 17.30 -3.52
N THR A 71 0.91 16.30 -4.37
CA THR A 71 0.02 15.14 -4.55
C THR A 71 0.80 13.88 -4.24
N THR A 72 0.27 13.07 -3.33
CA THR A 72 0.83 11.77 -2.96
C THR A 72 -0.19 10.67 -3.23
N SER A 73 0.31 9.45 -3.39
CA SER A 73 -0.50 8.23 -3.32
C SER A 73 -0.03 7.46 -2.09
N VAL A 74 -0.93 7.23 -1.14
CA VAL A 74 -0.67 6.35 0.01
C VAL A 74 -1.64 5.20 -0.07
N VAL A 75 -1.11 3.98 -0.11
CA VAL A 75 -1.85 2.76 -0.44
C VAL A 75 -1.56 1.69 0.59
N SER A 76 -2.60 1.01 1.06
CA SER A 76 -2.53 -0.18 1.88
C SER A 76 -2.98 -1.41 1.10
N VAL A 77 -2.33 -2.54 1.33
CA VAL A 77 -2.77 -3.85 0.87
C VAL A 77 -2.88 -4.78 2.07
N PHE A 78 -4.08 -5.31 2.30
CA PHE A 78 -4.34 -6.36 3.27
C PHE A 78 -3.86 -7.71 2.72
N CYS A 79 -2.70 -8.15 3.22
CA CYS A 79 -1.99 -9.36 2.81
C CYS A 79 -2.27 -10.58 3.71
N HIS A 80 -3.00 -10.42 4.82
CA HIS A 80 -3.31 -11.54 5.71
C HIS A 80 -3.89 -12.75 4.95
N GLN A 81 -3.39 -13.93 5.33
CA GLN A 81 -3.56 -15.26 4.72
C GLN A 81 -2.85 -15.47 3.38
N ARG A 82 -2.54 -14.41 2.63
CA ARG A 82 -1.95 -14.51 1.27
C ARG A 82 -1.23 -13.22 0.84
N PRO A 83 0.00 -13.33 0.31
CA PRO A 83 0.55 -14.56 -0.26
C PRO A 83 1.43 -15.38 0.68
N ILE A 84 1.48 -16.69 0.43
CA ILE A 84 2.30 -17.68 1.13
C ILE A 84 3.51 -18.04 0.27
N VAL A 85 4.68 -18.09 0.89
CA VAL A 85 5.98 -18.31 0.23
C VAL A 85 6.72 -19.52 0.80
N ARG A 86 7.62 -20.07 0.00
CA ARG A 86 8.49 -21.18 0.36
C ARG A 86 9.95 -20.76 0.22
N HIS A 87 10.74 -21.04 1.25
CA HIS A 87 12.18 -20.81 1.30
C HIS A 87 12.89 -22.02 1.94
N SER A 88 14.21 -22.05 1.89
CA SER A 88 15.03 -23.19 2.37
C SER A 88 15.19 -23.26 3.89
N MET A 89 14.87 -22.19 4.62
CA MET A 89 15.16 -22.10 6.06
C MET A 89 14.04 -22.63 6.96
N SER A 90 12.86 -22.92 6.42
CA SER A 90 11.75 -23.51 7.18
C SER A 90 11.02 -24.55 6.34
N THR A 91 10.54 -25.59 7.00
CA THR A 91 9.65 -26.59 6.38
C THR A 91 8.22 -26.09 6.27
N THR A 92 7.85 -25.07 7.06
CA THR A 92 6.55 -24.40 7.01
C THR A 92 6.63 -23.22 6.05
N ASN A 93 5.58 -23.02 5.27
CA ASN A 93 5.52 -21.92 4.31
C ASN A 93 4.90 -20.68 4.97
N PRO A 94 5.66 -19.62 5.31
CA PRO A 94 5.11 -18.41 5.91
C PRO A 94 4.29 -17.59 4.93
N GLU A 95 3.42 -16.75 5.49
CA GLU A 95 2.89 -15.60 4.78
C GLU A 95 3.98 -14.56 4.60
N ILE A 96 3.96 -13.82 3.49
CA ILE A 96 4.98 -12.79 3.27
C ILE A 96 4.85 -11.61 4.25
N GLY A 97 3.65 -11.40 4.82
CA GLY A 97 3.27 -10.25 5.63
C GLY A 97 1.75 -10.10 5.69
N ASP A 98 1.25 -9.33 6.65
CA ASP A 98 -0.19 -9.09 6.85
C ASP A 98 -0.68 -7.76 6.24
N LEU A 99 0.20 -6.75 6.16
CA LEU A 99 -0.12 -5.42 5.64
C LEU A 99 1.05 -4.85 4.84
N LEU A 100 0.81 -4.47 3.60
CA LEU A 100 1.76 -3.68 2.82
C LEU A 100 1.27 -2.23 2.76
N ILE A 101 2.17 -1.28 2.99
CA ILE A 101 1.94 0.16 2.83
C ILE A 101 2.89 0.70 1.77
N VAL A 102 2.37 1.47 0.83
CA VAL A 102 3.13 2.05 -0.28
C VAL A 102 2.87 3.55 -0.31
N HIS A 103 3.95 4.32 -0.39
CA HIS A 103 3.89 5.75 -0.62
C HIS A 103 4.58 6.11 -1.94
N ILE A 104 3.90 6.91 -2.76
CA ILE A 104 4.45 7.48 -3.98
C ILE A 104 4.25 8.98 -3.98
N TYR A 105 5.35 9.71 -4.17
CA TYR A 105 5.35 11.14 -4.41
C TYR A 105 5.41 11.42 -5.92
N HIS A 106 4.50 12.25 -6.42
CA HIS A 106 4.38 12.62 -7.82
C HIS A 106 4.82 14.07 -8.05
N PRO A 107 6.10 14.33 -8.33
CA PRO A 107 6.54 15.69 -8.62
C PRO A 107 6.00 16.15 -9.98
N LYS A 108 5.65 17.45 -10.10
CA LYS A 108 5.25 18.06 -11.39
C LYS A 108 6.33 17.92 -12.49
N LYS A 109 7.60 17.80 -12.10
CA LYS A 109 8.75 17.61 -12.99
C LYS A 109 9.71 16.62 -12.33
N GLY A 110 10.26 15.68 -13.11
CA GLY A 110 11.21 14.67 -12.62
C GLY A 110 10.58 13.31 -12.35
N LYS A 111 11.37 12.40 -11.75
CA LYS A 111 10.94 11.01 -11.47
C LYS A 111 10.18 10.92 -10.15
N SER A 112 9.05 10.20 -10.14
CA SER A 112 8.33 9.88 -8.90
C SER A 112 9.18 9.02 -7.96
N LYS A 113 9.22 9.40 -6.69
CA LYS A 113 9.84 8.62 -5.61
C LYS A 113 8.85 7.66 -5.00
N LYS A 114 9.30 6.46 -4.61
CA LYS A 114 8.44 5.37 -4.12
C LYS A 114 9.12 4.64 -2.98
N THR A 115 8.40 4.42 -1.89
CA THR A 115 8.84 3.57 -0.77
C THR A 115 7.70 2.64 -0.36
N ALA A 116 8.07 1.50 0.19
CA ALA A 116 7.13 0.49 0.67
C ALA A 116 7.58 -0.05 2.03
N LEU A 117 6.60 -0.38 2.86
CA LEU A 117 6.77 -1.04 4.15
C LEU A 117 5.83 -2.24 4.23
N LEU A 118 6.39 -3.42 4.42
CA LEU A 118 5.66 -4.67 4.62
C LEU A 118 5.66 -5.05 6.10
N LEU A 119 4.48 -5.23 6.67
CA LEU A 119 4.28 -5.45 8.10
C LEU A 119 3.74 -6.84 8.36
N GLN A 120 4.36 -7.54 9.29
CA GLN A 120 3.82 -8.76 9.90
C GLN A 120 3.20 -8.40 11.25
N ALA A 121 1.92 -8.66 11.44
CA ALA A 121 1.25 -8.30 12.68
C ALA A 121 1.56 -9.29 13.82
N LYS A 122 1.61 -8.75 15.04
CA LYS A 122 1.59 -9.49 16.31
C LYS A 122 0.82 -8.72 17.37
N MET A 123 -0.10 -9.40 18.05
CA MET A 123 -0.71 -8.87 19.27
C MET A 123 0.31 -8.82 20.40
N MET A 124 0.29 -7.72 21.16
CA MET A 124 1.06 -7.60 22.39
C MET A 124 0.32 -8.27 23.54
N ASP A 125 1.04 -9.04 24.34
CA ASP A 125 0.61 -9.63 25.61
C ASP A 125 1.41 -9.07 26.80
N SER A 126 2.46 -8.30 26.52
CA SER A 126 3.27 -7.57 27.48
C SER A 126 3.98 -6.39 26.78
N VAL A 127 4.91 -5.73 27.48
CA VAL A 127 5.71 -4.62 26.92
C VAL A 127 6.55 -5.05 25.71
N THR A 128 6.88 -6.35 25.60
CA THR A 128 7.64 -6.93 24.50
C THR A 128 6.98 -8.23 24.04
N VAL A 129 7.22 -8.67 22.80
CA VAL A 129 6.69 -9.95 22.31
C VAL A 129 7.82 -10.94 22.07
N SER A 130 7.77 -12.10 22.74
CA SER A 130 8.75 -13.18 22.53
C SER A 130 8.34 -14.07 21.37
N ILE A 131 9.23 -14.25 20.40
CA ILE A 131 9.02 -15.08 19.21
C ILE A 131 9.93 -16.33 19.28
N PRO A 132 9.39 -17.55 19.06
CA PRO A 132 10.19 -18.75 18.99
C PRO A 132 11.33 -18.65 17.96
N LYS A 133 12.49 -19.23 18.25
CA LYS A 133 13.68 -19.11 17.38
C LYS A 133 13.49 -19.77 16.02
N ASP A 134 12.69 -20.83 15.99
CA ASP A 134 12.29 -21.63 14.83
C ASP A 134 10.99 -21.14 14.17
N ASP A 135 10.47 -19.99 14.63
CA ASP A 135 9.32 -19.37 14.00
C ASP A 135 9.63 -19.03 12.54
N HIS A 136 8.89 -19.67 11.65
CA HIS A 136 9.00 -19.53 10.21
C HIS A 136 8.82 -18.08 9.71
N GLN A 137 8.02 -17.26 10.41
CA GLN A 137 7.85 -15.85 10.08
C GLN A 137 9.08 -15.03 10.48
N LEU A 138 9.65 -15.30 11.66
CA LEU A 138 10.90 -14.68 12.11
C LEU A 138 12.06 -15.02 11.18
N LEU A 139 12.18 -16.29 10.76
CA LEU A 139 13.23 -16.72 9.83
C LEU A 139 13.15 -15.98 8.49
N LEU A 140 11.93 -15.77 7.96
CA LEU A 140 11.72 -14.99 6.75
C LEU A 140 12.14 -13.53 6.95
N TYR A 141 11.67 -12.86 8.00
CA TYR A 141 11.89 -11.44 8.23
C TYR A 141 13.33 -11.09 8.66
N LYS A 142 14.01 -12.01 9.35
CA LYS A 142 15.39 -11.83 9.80
C LYS A 142 16.42 -12.07 8.70
N HIS A 143 16.15 -13.02 7.80
CA HIS A 143 17.14 -13.48 6.82
C HIS A 143 16.79 -13.16 5.37
N TRP A 144 15.54 -12.81 5.04
CA TRP A 144 15.10 -12.57 3.67
C TRP A 144 15.68 -13.58 2.65
N PRO A 145 15.61 -14.90 2.93
CA PRO A 145 16.17 -15.91 2.03
C PRO A 145 15.46 -15.86 0.69
N GLN A 146 16.09 -16.40 -0.34
CA GLN A 146 15.43 -16.53 -1.63
C GLN A 146 14.15 -17.37 -1.49
N PHE A 147 13.04 -16.92 -2.09
CA PHE A 147 11.76 -17.60 -1.94
C PHE A 147 10.89 -17.60 -3.21
N SER A 148 10.03 -18.60 -3.30
CA SER A 148 9.03 -18.76 -4.37
C SER A 148 7.61 -18.69 -3.81
N PHE A 149 6.65 -18.27 -4.63
CA PHE A 149 5.26 -18.18 -4.22
C PHE A 149 4.55 -19.54 -4.28
N VAL A 150 4.00 -19.97 -3.15
CA VAL A 150 3.17 -21.18 -3.04
C VAL A 150 1.71 -20.83 -3.29
N LYS A 151 1.20 -19.74 -2.69
CA LYS A 151 -0.18 -19.27 -2.86
C LYS A 151 -0.22 -17.73 -2.98
N PRO A 152 -0.70 -17.16 -4.09
CA PRO A 152 -1.01 -17.83 -5.35
C PRO A 152 0.25 -18.47 -5.94
N ARG A 153 0.13 -19.58 -6.65
CA ARG A 153 1.29 -20.19 -7.30
C ARG A 153 1.70 -19.34 -8.50
N ILE A 154 2.86 -18.71 -8.45
CA ILE A 154 3.40 -17.91 -9.55
C ILE A 154 4.65 -18.62 -10.08
N LYS A 155 4.52 -19.30 -11.24
CA LYS A 155 5.60 -20.08 -11.84
C LYS A 155 6.72 -19.16 -12.34
N GLY A 156 7.96 -19.64 -12.27
CA GLY A 156 9.13 -18.94 -12.84
C GLY A 156 9.58 -17.69 -12.06
N ILE A 157 8.96 -17.39 -10.92
CA ILE A 157 9.36 -16.26 -10.07
C ILE A 157 10.01 -16.80 -8.80
N ASN A 158 11.26 -16.39 -8.60
CA ASN A 158 12.01 -16.63 -7.38
C ASN A 158 12.56 -15.29 -6.89
N ILE A 159 12.03 -14.78 -5.78
CA ILE A 159 12.37 -13.47 -5.23
C ILE A 159 13.65 -13.59 -4.41
N ASN A 160 14.59 -12.68 -4.63
CA ASN A 160 15.86 -12.53 -3.93
C ASN A 160 16.05 -11.06 -3.54
N VAL A 161 15.75 -10.72 -2.28
CA VAL A 161 15.86 -9.34 -1.78
C VAL A 161 17.25 -9.14 -1.19
N ILE A 162 18.05 -8.26 -1.82
CA ILE A 162 19.42 -7.98 -1.39
C ILE A 162 19.46 -6.67 -0.57
N PRO A 163 20.22 -6.64 0.56
CA PRO A 163 20.89 -7.78 1.19
C PRO A 163 19.89 -8.73 1.86
N ASN A 164 20.23 -10.03 1.89
CA ASN A 164 19.42 -11.10 2.50
C ASN A 164 19.53 -11.03 4.04
N LYS A 165 18.94 -9.99 4.62
CA LYS A 165 18.88 -9.72 6.06
C LYS A 165 17.71 -8.79 6.36
N ALA A 166 17.37 -8.66 7.65
CA ALA A 166 16.42 -7.68 8.14
C ALA A 166 16.71 -6.27 7.58
N HIS A 167 15.65 -5.53 7.25
CA HIS A 167 15.74 -4.21 6.65
C HIS A 167 14.49 -3.37 6.91
N SER A 168 14.61 -2.06 6.86
CA SER A 168 13.53 -1.07 7.06
C SER A 168 12.28 -1.29 6.21
N GLY A 169 12.40 -1.92 5.04
CA GLY A 169 11.26 -2.25 4.17
C GLY A 169 10.31 -3.30 4.74
N ALA A 170 10.69 -4.06 5.76
CA ALA A 170 9.85 -5.08 6.34
C ALA A 170 10.07 -5.24 7.84
N GLN A 171 9.00 -5.07 8.61
CA GLN A 171 9.04 -4.96 10.06
C GLN A 171 7.85 -5.70 10.70
N TYR A 172 7.91 -5.91 12.01
CA TYR A 172 6.74 -6.33 12.76
C TYR A 172 5.86 -5.14 13.10
N LEU A 173 4.55 -5.33 13.01
CA LEU A 173 3.52 -4.44 13.52
C LEU A 173 3.02 -5.02 14.84
N LEU A 174 3.31 -4.33 15.93
CA LEU A 174 2.85 -4.68 17.27
C LEU A 174 1.53 -3.95 17.55
N ILE A 175 0.52 -4.71 17.97
CA ILE A 175 -0.82 -4.21 18.28
C ILE A 175 -1.00 -4.25 19.80
N ASP A 176 -1.04 -3.06 20.40
CA ASP A 176 -1.27 -2.88 21.84
C ASP A 176 -2.77 -2.69 22.10
N ASP A 177 -3.44 -3.79 22.44
CA ASP A 177 -4.89 -3.80 22.72
C ASP A 177 -5.23 -3.61 24.21
N HIS A 178 -4.21 -3.68 25.08
CA HIS A 178 -4.38 -3.62 26.54
C HIS A 178 -3.64 -2.42 27.16
N ASN A 179 -3.15 -1.51 26.32
CA ASN A 179 -2.43 -0.30 26.73
C ASN A 179 -1.17 -0.60 27.57
N TYR A 180 -0.42 -1.65 27.22
CA TYR A 180 0.82 -2.03 27.90
C TYR A 180 1.88 -0.92 27.86
N MET A 181 1.87 -0.06 26.84
CA MET A 181 2.79 1.08 26.73
C MET A 181 2.35 2.31 27.55
N GLY A 182 1.25 2.23 28.30
CA GLY A 182 0.79 3.28 29.22
C GLY A 182 0.04 4.45 28.55
N PRO A 183 -0.25 5.55 29.26
CA PRO A 183 -1.13 6.63 28.78
C PRO A 183 -0.57 7.45 27.59
N PHE A 184 0.70 7.27 27.25
CA PHE A 184 1.35 7.85 26.07
C PHE A 184 1.51 6.82 24.92
N SER A 185 0.90 5.64 25.08
CA SER A 185 0.89 4.53 24.14
C SER A 185 0.28 4.93 22.80
N CYS A 186 0.81 4.32 21.75
CA CYS A 186 0.16 4.21 20.47
C CYS A 186 -0.37 2.77 20.33
N THR A 187 -1.61 2.62 19.86
CA THR A 187 -2.23 1.30 19.64
C THR A 187 -1.45 0.41 18.66
N TYR A 188 -0.57 1.02 17.87
CA TYR A 188 0.25 0.36 16.87
C TYR A 188 1.69 0.87 16.96
N SER A 189 2.63 -0.06 17.05
CA SER A 189 4.07 0.21 17.00
C SER A 189 4.77 -0.67 15.97
N THR A 190 5.96 -0.27 15.53
CA THR A 190 6.84 -1.10 14.70
C THR A 190 8.01 -1.62 15.50
N ALA A 191 8.47 -2.82 15.15
CA ALA A 191 9.66 -3.45 15.72
C ALA A 191 10.50 -4.11 14.63
N GLU A 192 11.81 -4.09 14.78
CA GLU A 192 12.71 -4.90 13.95
C GLU A 192 12.52 -6.40 14.21
N ALA A 193 12.95 -7.20 13.25
CA ALA A 193 12.82 -8.65 13.32
C ALA A 193 13.87 -9.26 14.27
N ASP A 194 13.45 -9.55 15.50
CA ASP A 194 14.27 -10.30 16.45
C ASP A 194 13.44 -11.28 17.31
N LYS A 195 14.13 -12.09 18.11
CA LYS A 195 13.52 -13.07 19.03
C LYS A 195 12.66 -12.40 20.10
N THR A 196 12.98 -11.15 20.44
CA THR A 196 12.19 -10.31 21.32
C THR A 196 11.86 -9.04 20.57
N LEU A 197 10.61 -8.89 20.18
CA LEU A 197 10.12 -7.70 19.50
C LEU A 197 9.93 -6.61 20.55
N VAL A 198 10.74 -5.56 20.43
CA VAL A 198 10.66 -4.37 21.27
C VAL A 198 10.02 -3.26 20.44
N PRO A 199 8.93 -2.63 20.92
CA PRO A 199 8.36 -1.46 20.26
C PRO A 199 9.41 -0.33 20.13
N GLU A 200 9.76 0.08 18.91
CA GLU A 200 10.75 1.14 18.67
C GLU A 200 10.09 2.48 18.37
N HIS A 201 9.07 2.47 17.52
CA HIS A 201 8.39 3.65 17.03
C HIS A 201 6.90 3.40 16.96
N SER A 202 6.10 4.43 17.24
CA SER A 202 4.68 4.39 16.90
C SER A 202 4.52 4.24 15.40
N LEU A 203 3.51 3.47 14.98
CA LEU A 203 3.21 3.33 13.56
C LEU A 203 2.92 4.71 12.93
N SER A 204 2.30 5.63 13.67
CA SER A 204 2.07 7.01 13.22
C SER A 204 3.37 7.73 12.87
N ASN A 205 4.41 7.57 13.69
CA ASN A 205 5.73 8.15 13.43
C ASN A 205 6.41 7.45 12.23
N THR A 206 6.36 6.13 12.17
CA THR A 206 6.88 5.33 11.05
C THR A 206 6.23 5.73 9.72
N ILE A 207 4.93 5.97 9.71
CA ILE A 207 4.19 6.38 8.52
C ILE A 207 4.57 7.80 8.09
N LEU A 208 4.77 8.71 9.03
CA LEU A 208 5.32 10.04 8.73
C LEU A 208 6.74 9.98 8.16
N LYS A 209 7.60 9.08 8.66
CA LYS A 209 8.92 8.83 8.07
C LYS A 209 8.82 8.24 6.66
N ILE A 210 7.82 7.38 6.38
CA ILE A 210 7.52 6.90 5.02
C ILE A 210 7.14 8.05 4.08
N LEU A 211 6.37 9.03 4.56
CA LEU A 211 6.05 10.24 3.79
C LEU A 211 7.33 11.02 3.44
N LEU A 212 8.28 11.11 4.37
CA LEU A 212 9.58 11.75 4.18
C LEU A 212 10.60 10.92 3.38
N PHE A 213 10.29 9.65 3.05
CA PHE A 213 11.23 8.67 2.49
C PHE A 213 12.42 8.36 3.41
N GLU A 214 12.22 8.44 4.72
CA GLU A 214 13.21 8.12 5.76
C GLU A 214 13.02 6.71 6.33
N GLU A 215 11.92 6.03 5.99
CA GLU A 215 11.58 4.69 6.45
C GLU A 215 10.95 3.86 5.31
N GLY A 216 10.97 2.53 5.49
CA GLY A 216 10.62 1.59 4.44
C GLY A 216 11.79 1.33 3.49
N LYS A 217 11.51 0.71 2.34
CA LYS A 217 12.51 0.42 1.31
C LYS A 217 12.03 0.89 -0.05
N GLU A 218 12.88 1.67 -0.71
CA GLU A 218 12.60 2.20 -2.04
C GLU A 218 12.42 1.08 -3.07
N PHE A 219 11.56 1.33 -4.06
CA PHE A 219 11.34 0.38 -5.15
C PHE A 219 11.17 1.07 -6.50
N LEU A 220 11.51 0.34 -7.56
CA LEU A 220 11.50 0.84 -8.93
C LEU A 220 10.07 0.93 -9.50
N GLY A 221 9.90 1.72 -10.56
CA GLY A 221 8.65 1.75 -11.31
C GLY A 221 8.32 0.40 -11.97
N ARG A 222 7.04 0.18 -12.26
CA ARG A 222 6.50 -1.08 -12.78
C ARG A 222 7.31 -1.68 -13.91
N LYS A 223 7.53 -0.94 -15.01
CA LYS A 223 8.31 -1.40 -16.18
C LYS A 223 9.73 -1.83 -15.81
N ALA A 224 10.44 -1.02 -15.02
CA ALA A 224 11.81 -1.31 -14.59
C ALA A 224 11.90 -2.54 -13.66
N SER A 225 10.81 -2.90 -12.98
CA SER A 225 10.76 -4.07 -12.11
C SER A 225 10.46 -5.39 -12.83
N GLN A 226 9.97 -5.37 -14.08
CA GLN A 226 9.43 -6.57 -14.74
C GLN A 226 10.46 -7.70 -14.85
N ASN A 227 11.70 -7.35 -15.20
CA ASN A 227 12.82 -8.28 -15.39
C ASN A 227 13.72 -8.42 -14.15
N LYS A 228 13.24 -7.93 -13.00
CA LYS A 228 13.94 -8.05 -11.71
C LYS A 228 13.35 -9.19 -10.90
N THR A 229 14.10 -9.63 -9.91
CA THR A 229 13.69 -10.63 -8.92
C THR A 229 13.83 -10.10 -7.50
N ASP A 230 13.89 -8.79 -7.31
CA ASP A 230 14.22 -8.13 -6.04
C ASP A 230 12.97 -7.58 -5.31
N TRP A 231 13.21 -6.72 -4.31
CA TRP A 231 12.18 -5.99 -3.58
C TRP A 231 11.18 -5.29 -4.50
N SER A 232 11.64 -4.68 -5.60
CA SER A 232 10.74 -4.00 -6.53
C SER A 232 9.79 -4.97 -7.20
N LYS A 233 10.30 -6.13 -7.63
CA LYS A 233 9.44 -7.18 -8.20
C LYS A 233 8.42 -7.67 -7.17
N LEU A 234 8.84 -7.89 -5.92
CA LEU A 234 7.95 -8.30 -4.84
C LEU A 234 6.80 -7.30 -4.64
N ILE A 235 7.11 -6.01 -4.46
CA ILE A 235 6.08 -4.99 -4.22
C ILE A 235 5.07 -4.94 -5.36
N TRP A 236 5.51 -4.97 -6.62
CA TRP A 236 4.59 -5.00 -7.75
C TRP A 236 3.76 -6.28 -7.81
N LEU A 237 4.33 -7.44 -7.48
CA LEU A 237 3.56 -8.68 -7.40
C LEU A 237 2.48 -8.59 -6.31
N LEU A 238 2.78 -8.03 -5.14
CA LEU A 238 1.79 -7.85 -4.08
C LEU A 238 0.66 -6.94 -4.53
N LEU A 239 1.00 -5.76 -5.06
CA LEU A 239 0.04 -4.79 -5.60
C LEU A 239 -0.83 -5.42 -6.69
N GLU A 240 -0.24 -5.97 -7.75
CA GLU A 240 -0.98 -6.50 -8.90
C GLU A 240 -1.85 -7.71 -8.53
N ASN A 241 -1.38 -8.57 -7.62
CA ASN A 241 -2.15 -9.72 -7.18
C ASN A 241 -3.27 -9.38 -6.19
N SER A 242 -3.22 -8.21 -5.55
CA SER A 242 -4.23 -7.78 -4.59
C SER A 242 -5.32 -6.92 -5.19
N VAL A 243 -5.05 -6.18 -6.29
CA VAL A 243 -6.00 -5.15 -6.76
C VAL A 243 -7.40 -5.68 -7.04
N LYS A 244 -7.52 -6.86 -7.67
CA LYS A 244 -8.81 -7.44 -8.04
C LYS A 244 -9.38 -8.41 -7.00
N LYS A 245 -8.77 -8.47 -5.82
CA LYS A 245 -9.15 -9.45 -4.80
C LYS A 245 -9.82 -8.76 -3.63
N ASN A 246 -10.89 -9.39 -3.17
CA ASN A 246 -11.54 -9.02 -1.93
C ASN A 246 -11.09 -9.96 -0.80
N PHE A 247 -11.27 -9.51 0.43
CA PHE A 247 -11.16 -10.34 1.61
C PHE A 247 -12.51 -10.41 2.32
N LYS A 248 -12.63 -11.42 3.17
CA LYS A 248 -13.76 -11.62 4.09
C LYS A 248 -13.20 -11.69 5.50
N ARG A 249 -13.92 -11.12 6.45
CA ARG A 249 -13.59 -11.23 7.87
C ARG A 249 -14.87 -11.25 8.69
N LYS A 250 -15.29 -12.46 9.08
CA LYS A 250 -16.56 -12.71 9.76
C LYS A 250 -16.66 -11.98 11.11
N ASN A 251 -15.57 -11.93 11.87
CA ASN A 251 -15.60 -11.36 13.23
C ASN A 251 -16.00 -9.88 13.23
N ILE A 252 -15.53 -9.10 12.25
CA ILE A 252 -15.92 -7.68 12.05
C ILE A 252 -16.97 -7.47 10.95
N HIS A 253 -17.78 -8.51 10.65
CA HIS A 253 -18.88 -8.47 9.70
C HIS A 253 -18.52 -8.04 8.25
N VAL A 254 -17.26 -8.21 7.84
CA VAL A 254 -16.83 -7.92 6.46
C VAL A 254 -17.12 -9.14 5.58
N THR A 255 -18.17 -9.05 4.77
CA THR A 255 -18.56 -10.12 3.83
C THR A 255 -17.79 -10.07 2.51
N SER A 256 -17.34 -8.88 2.11
CA SER A 256 -16.49 -8.64 0.95
C SER A 256 -15.96 -7.20 0.98
N ALA A 257 -14.65 -7.00 1.07
CA ALA A 257 -14.01 -5.69 0.93
C ALA A 257 -12.72 -5.79 0.08
N PRO A 258 -12.35 -4.75 -0.68
CA PRO A 258 -11.11 -4.74 -1.45
C PRO A 258 -9.88 -4.97 -0.57
N ARG A 259 -8.95 -5.81 -1.03
CA ARG A 259 -7.66 -5.96 -0.34
C ARG A 259 -6.79 -4.73 -0.49
N THR A 260 -6.94 -3.96 -1.57
CA THR A 260 -6.15 -2.74 -1.79
C THR A 260 -6.99 -1.50 -1.58
N ASN A 261 -6.52 -0.59 -0.74
CA ASN A 261 -7.21 0.63 -0.34
C ASN A 261 -6.21 1.79 -0.32
N GLY A 262 -6.68 3.04 -0.36
CA GLY A 262 -5.79 4.20 -0.27
C GLY A 262 -6.26 5.40 -1.07
N SER A 263 -5.42 6.42 -1.12
CA SER A 263 -5.66 7.64 -1.91
C SER A 263 -4.93 7.59 -3.25
N ASN A 264 -5.54 8.20 -4.26
CA ASN A 264 -4.98 8.33 -5.61
C ASN A 264 -4.42 7.00 -6.17
N LEU A 265 -5.20 5.93 -6.09
CA LEU A 265 -4.83 4.59 -6.58
C LEU A 265 -4.52 4.58 -8.09
N ASN A 266 -5.18 5.45 -8.86
CA ASN A 266 -4.89 5.65 -10.28
C ASN A 266 -3.46 6.12 -10.53
N GLY A 267 -2.90 6.90 -9.60
CA GLY A 267 -1.53 7.40 -9.65
C GLY A 267 -0.44 6.34 -9.42
N LEU A 268 -0.76 5.13 -8.96
CA LEU A 268 0.26 4.09 -8.70
C LEU A 268 1.05 3.70 -9.96
N SER A 269 0.36 3.50 -11.10
CA SER A 269 0.97 3.10 -12.38
C SER A 269 -0.05 2.95 -13.52
N GLY A 270 -1.24 3.57 -13.42
CA GLY A 270 -2.34 3.31 -14.35
C GLY A 270 -2.99 1.93 -14.20
N LEU A 271 -2.51 1.07 -13.29
CA LEU A 271 -3.11 -0.24 -12.97
C LEU A 271 -4.61 -0.13 -12.68
N TYR A 272 -5.03 0.94 -11.99
CA TYR A 272 -6.41 1.16 -11.60
C TYR A 272 -7.24 1.85 -12.68
N ALA A 273 -6.62 2.55 -13.64
CA ALA A 273 -7.33 3.20 -14.74
C ALA A 273 -8.07 2.18 -15.64
N CYS A 274 -7.58 0.93 -15.68
CA CYS A 274 -8.17 -0.16 -16.48
C CYS A 274 -9.17 -1.04 -15.72
N LEU A 275 -9.25 -0.95 -14.39
CA LEU A 275 -10.07 -1.88 -13.58
C LEU A 275 -11.51 -1.42 -13.40
N TYR A 276 -11.79 -0.15 -13.66
CA TYR A 276 -13.14 0.40 -13.68
C TYR A 276 -13.96 0.04 -14.94
N LYS A 277 -13.47 -0.85 -15.81
CA LYS A 277 -14.19 -1.23 -17.04
C LYS A 277 -15.42 -2.13 -16.82
N ASN A 278 -15.53 -2.83 -15.69
CA ASN A 278 -16.54 -3.88 -15.52
C ASN A 278 -17.74 -3.50 -14.62
N ASP A 279 -17.81 -2.27 -14.13
CA ASP A 279 -18.97 -1.83 -13.37
C ASP A 279 -19.76 -0.84 -14.22
N SER A 280 -20.88 -1.29 -14.80
CA SER A 280 -21.72 -0.53 -15.72
C SER A 280 -22.31 0.74 -15.11
N ASN A 281 -22.10 0.99 -13.81
CA ASN A 281 -22.62 2.14 -13.09
C ASN A 281 -21.57 3.06 -12.44
N ILE A 282 -20.26 2.83 -12.60
CA ILE A 282 -19.24 3.66 -11.94
C ILE A 282 -18.43 4.47 -12.96
N ARG A 283 -18.61 5.79 -12.89
CA ARG A 283 -17.88 6.83 -13.62
C ARG A 283 -16.37 6.62 -13.47
N ASN A 284 -15.63 6.53 -14.58
CA ASN A 284 -14.17 6.55 -14.59
C ASN A 284 -13.71 7.98 -14.29
N PRO A 285 -13.33 8.34 -13.04
CA PRO A 285 -13.11 9.73 -12.66
C PRO A 285 -11.94 10.30 -13.44
N PHE A 286 -10.84 9.55 -13.60
CA PHE A 286 -9.66 10.02 -14.33
C PHE A 286 -9.95 10.44 -15.77
N ILE A 287 -10.60 9.58 -16.56
CA ILE A 287 -10.92 9.90 -17.96
C ILE A 287 -12.04 10.95 -18.02
N THR A 288 -13.03 10.91 -17.11
CA THR A 288 -14.10 11.94 -17.09
C THR A 288 -13.63 13.31 -16.61
N ASP A 289 -12.61 13.38 -15.76
CA ASP A 289 -11.98 14.61 -15.29
C ASP A 289 -11.03 15.16 -16.36
N LEU A 290 -10.39 14.28 -17.15
CA LEU A 290 -9.44 14.68 -18.19
C LEU A 290 -10.12 15.17 -19.48
N ILE A 291 -11.16 14.46 -19.96
CA ILE A 291 -11.80 14.75 -21.26
C ILE A 291 -13.30 15.08 -21.16
N GLY A 292 -13.83 15.16 -19.94
CA GLY A 292 -15.23 15.55 -19.71
C GLY A 292 -16.25 14.41 -19.92
N LYS A 293 -17.23 14.33 -19.03
CA LYS A 293 -18.26 13.25 -18.99
C LYS A 293 -18.97 12.98 -20.32
N LYS A 294 -19.19 14.02 -21.14
CA LYS A 294 -19.90 13.92 -22.43
C LYS A 294 -19.06 13.16 -23.47
N VAL A 295 -17.76 13.45 -23.55
CA VAL A 295 -16.83 12.83 -24.51
C VAL A 295 -16.60 11.36 -24.19
N VAL A 296 -16.48 11.03 -22.91
CA VAL A 296 -16.36 9.64 -22.43
C VAL A 296 -17.58 8.81 -22.82
N ARG A 297 -18.80 9.32 -22.59
CA ARG A 297 -20.03 8.62 -22.95
C ARG A 297 -20.15 8.38 -24.47
N ASN A 298 -19.76 9.36 -25.28
CA ASN A 298 -19.78 9.22 -26.73
C ASN A 298 -18.75 8.20 -27.22
N SER A 299 -17.56 8.20 -26.65
CA SER A 299 -16.48 7.24 -26.98
C SER A 299 -16.86 5.80 -26.62
N ILE A 300 -17.51 5.60 -25.47
CA ILE A 300 -18.02 4.29 -25.05
C ILE A 300 -19.15 3.81 -25.97
N LYS A 301 -20.11 4.70 -26.33
CA LYS A 301 -21.19 4.39 -27.27
C LYS A 301 -20.70 4.03 -28.67
N PHE A 302 -19.63 4.68 -29.12
CA PHE A 302 -19.00 4.38 -30.40
C PHE A 302 -18.34 2.99 -30.39
N ALA A 303 -17.51 2.71 -29.37
CA ALA A 303 -16.83 1.43 -29.21
C ALA A 303 -17.80 0.24 -29.04
N SER A 304 -18.94 0.44 -28.38
CA SER A 304 -19.98 -0.60 -28.25
C SER A 304 -20.69 -0.91 -29.56
N LYS A 305 -20.72 0.03 -30.52
CA LYS A 305 -21.37 -0.16 -31.83
C LYS A 305 -20.45 -0.77 -32.88
N SER A 306 -19.14 -0.59 -32.75
CA SER A 306 -18.17 -1.01 -33.76
C SER A 306 -17.55 -2.41 -33.53
N GLN A 307 -17.90 -3.12 -32.44
CA GLN A 307 -17.22 -4.36 -31.98
C GLN A 307 -15.68 -4.26 -31.88
N SER A 308 -15.11 -3.07 -32.07
CA SER A 308 -13.69 -2.80 -31.94
C SER A 308 -13.42 -2.41 -30.49
N THR A 309 -12.53 -3.13 -29.83
CA THR A 309 -11.91 -2.64 -28.59
C THR A 309 -11.37 -1.23 -28.84
N PRO A 310 -11.68 -0.22 -28.00
CA PRO A 310 -11.16 1.12 -28.17
C PRO A 310 -9.72 1.12 -27.63
N PHE A 311 -8.82 0.54 -28.40
CA PHE A 311 -7.39 0.66 -28.20
C PHE A 311 -6.76 0.72 -29.58
N TYR A 312 -6.17 1.87 -29.89
CA TYR A 312 -5.28 2.00 -31.03
C TYR A 312 -4.09 1.04 -30.81
N GLU A 313 -3.91 0.10 -31.73
CA GLU A 313 -2.62 -0.59 -31.87
C GLU A 313 -1.62 0.39 -32.46
N PHE A 314 -0.60 0.74 -31.68
CA PHE A 314 0.59 1.39 -32.21
C PHE A 314 1.76 0.42 -32.08
N GLY A 315 2.14 -0.16 -33.22
CA GLY A 315 3.44 -0.79 -33.38
C GLY A 315 4.49 0.31 -33.47
N GLY A 316 5.33 0.42 -32.44
CA GLY A 316 6.44 1.36 -32.40
C GLY A 316 7.31 1.15 -31.16
N GLU A 317 8.60 0.98 -31.39
CA GLU A 317 9.63 0.92 -30.37
C GLU A 317 9.80 2.30 -29.69
N GLU A 318 10.12 2.27 -28.39
CA GLU A 318 10.50 3.39 -27.51
C GLU A 318 9.64 4.68 -27.51
N GLY A 319 8.95 4.97 -26.39
CA GLY A 319 8.53 6.35 -26.12
C GLY A 319 7.32 6.57 -25.20
N ILE A 320 7.46 7.58 -24.34
CA ILE A 320 6.49 8.52 -23.76
C ILE A 320 5.00 8.24 -24.06
N SER A 321 4.18 8.16 -23.00
CA SER A 321 2.72 8.32 -23.13
C SER A 321 2.39 9.77 -23.49
N THR A 322 2.26 10.05 -24.79
CA THR A 322 1.79 11.34 -25.29
C THR A 322 0.29 11.47 -25.03
N ILE A 323 -0.10 12.46 -24.23
CA ILE A 323 -1.49 12.95 -24.18
C ILE A 323 -1.53 14.14 -25.12
N ILE A 324 -2.24 14.01 -26.24
CA ILE A 324 -2.54 15.13 -27.13
C ILE A 324 -3.70 15.90 -26.49
N ILE A 325 -3.44 17.14 -26.06
CA ILE A 325 -4.47 18.10 -25.67
C ILE A 325 -4.62 19.05 -26.85
N GLU A 326 -5.69 18.90 -27.61
CA GLU A 326 -6.07 19.88 -28.61
C GLU A 326 -6.83 21.01 -27.90
N SER A 327 -6.20 22.18 -27.75
CA SER A 327 -6.90 23.40 -27.40
C SER A 327 -7.28 24.11 -28.68
N SER A 328 -8.54 24.03 -29.08
CA SER A 328 -9.09 24.96 -30.06
C SER A 328 -9.13 26.35 -29.42
N HIS A 329 -8.25 27.25 -29.84
CA HIS A 329 -8.50 28.69 -29.70
C HIS A 329 -9.75 29.00 -30.52
N PHE A 330 -10.79 29.51 -29.86
CA PHE A 330 -11.84 30.25 -30.54
C PHE A 330 -11.45 31.71 -30.44
N ASP A 331 -10.91 32.27 -31.53
CA ASP A 331 -10.92 33.71 -31.74
C ASP A 331 -12.36 34.11 -32.10
N GLN A 332 -13.02 34.84 -31.20
CA GLN A 332 -14.06 35.81 -31.54
C GLN A 332 -13.92 37.03 -30.63
#